data_AF-A0A7C7H8C3-F1
#
_entry.id   AF-A0A7C7H8C3-F1
#
_cell.length_a   1.000
_cell.length_b   1.000
_cell.length_c   1.000
_cell.angle_alpha   90.00
_cell.angle_beta   90.00
_cell.angle_gamma   90.00
#
_symmetry.space_group_name_H-M   'P 1'
#
loop_
_entity.id
_entity.type
_entity.pdbx_description
1 polymer ?
#
loop_
_entity_poly.entity_id
_entity_poly.type
_entity_poly.pdbx_seq_one_letter_code
_entity_poly.pdbx_strand_id
1 'polypeptide(L)'
;MVGHATTQSLVDIAAFRDADALLHIVRAFRDERVPHTSGSINPVRDTRTMEEELILADLGVAERRIERLHRDLKKHKSDDLEAEQAVLTKCQASLEAGTPLRRMALEP
;
A
#
# COMPACT_ATOMS: atom_id res chain seq x y z
N MET A 1 6.00 4.12 -31.21
CA MET A 1 4.98 3.23 -30.64
C MET A 1 5.42 2.91 -29.22
N VAL A 2 5.20 3.83 -28.28
CA VAL A 2 5.58 3.63 -26.87
C VAL A 2 4.33 3.08 -26.20
N GLY A 3 4.31 1.76 -26.04
CA GLY A 3 3.25 1.08 -25.28
C GLY A 3 3.26 1.63 -23.88
N HIS A 4 2.23 2.39 -23.52
CA HIS A 4 1.89 2.63 -22.13
C HIS A 4 1.65 1.26 -21.53
N ALA A 5 2.62 0.74 -20.78
CA ALA A 5 2.36 -0.30 -19.81
C ALA A 5 1.46 0.35 -18.76
N THR A 6 0.15 0.31 -19.02
CA THR A 6 -0.85 0.59 -18.00
C THR A 6 -0.61 -0.47 -16.94
N THR A 7 0.07 -0.14 -15.84
CA THR A 7 0.14 -1.00 -14.67
C THR A 7 -1.30 -1.14 -14.19
N GLN A 8 -1.95 -2.20 -14.66
CA GLN A 8 -3.30 -2.52 -14.28
C GLN A 8 -3.21 -2.98 -12.83
N SER A 9 -3.66 -2.14 -11.90
CA SER A 9 -3.78 -2.51 -10.49
C SER A 9 -4.49 -3.86 -10.42
N LEU A 10 -3.83 -4.86 -9.86
CA LEU A 10 -4.40 -6.21 -9.71
C LEU A 10 -5.52 -6.25 -8.66
N VAL A 11 -5.67 -5.14 -7.92
CA VAL A 11 -6.45 -5.05 -6.69
C VAL A 11 -7.28 -3.77 -6.69
N ASP A 12 -8.56 -3.86 -6.33
CA ASP A 12 -9.41 -2.70 -6.12
C ASP A 12 -9.27 -2.19 -4.67
N ILE A 13 -8.29 -1.32 -4.46
CA ILE A 13 -8.01 -0.74 -3.14
C ILE A 13 -9.16 0.13 -2.63
N ALA A 14 -9.97 0.72 -3.52
CA ALA A 14 -11.06 1.60 -3.11
C ALA A 14 -12.14 0.83 -2.35
N ALA A 15 -12.46 -0.38 -2.80
CA ALA A 15 -13.43 -1.27 -2.16
C ALA A 15 -13.00 -1.74 -0.75
N PHE A 16 -11.71 -1.66 -0.41
CA PHE A 16 -11.18 -2.15 0.87
C PHE A 16 -11.23 -1.11 1.99
N ARG A 17 -11.43 0.18 1.66
CA ARG A 17 -11.29 1.28 2.63
C ARG A 17 -12.28 1.24 3.77
N ASP A 18 -13.45 0.66 3.53
CA ASP A 18 -14.54 0.58 4.52
C ASP A 18 -14.50 -0.74 5.31
N ALA A 19 -13.49 -1.60 5.08
CA ALA A 19 -13.34 -2.88 5.76
C ALA A 19 -12.37 -2.77 6.94
N ASP A 20 -12.77 -3.33 8.09
CA ASP A 20 -11.91 -3.40 9.27
C ASP A 20 -10.82 -4.49 9.16
N ALA A 21 -11.04 -5.50 8.31
CA ALA A 21 -10.12 -6.62 8.11
C ALA A 21 -10.25 -7.21 6.71
N LEU A 22 -9.16 -7.79 6.21
CA LEU A 22 -9.09 -8.46 4.90
C LEU A 22 -8.82 -9.95 5.08
N LEU A 23 -9.65 -10.80 4.45
CA LEU A 23 -9.40 -12.23 4.32
C LEU A 23 -8.77 -12.51 2.94
N HIS A 24 -7.47 -12.74 2.91
CA HIS A 24 -6.75 -13.03 1.68
C HIS A 24 -6.79 -14.54 1.34
N ILE A 25 -7.62 -14.91 0.36
CA ILE A 25 -7.73 -16.28 -0.13
C ILE A 25 -6.68 -16.53 -1.21
N VAL A 26 -5.80 -17.50 -0.99
CA VAL A 26 -4.68 -17.81 -1.89
C VAL A 26 -4.87 -19.20 -2.50
N ARG A 27 -4.74 -19.29 -3.83
CA ARG A 27 -4.83 -20.56 -4.55
C ARG A 27 -3.57 -21.39 -4.36
N ALA A 28 -3.71 -22.59 -3.79
CA ALA A 28 -2.61 -23.54 -3.59
C ALA A 28 -2.84 -24.92 -4.27
N PHE A 29 -3.70 -24.98 -5.28
CA PHE A 29 -4.02 -26.21 -6.01
C PHE A 29 -3.98 -25.99 -7.54
N ARG A 30 -3.67 -27.07 -8.28
CA ARG A 30 -3.68 -27.10 -9.75
C ARG A 30 -5.01 -27.63 -10.26
N ASP A 31 -5.59 -26.95 -11.25
CA ASP A 31 -6.75 -27.41 -12.02
C ASP A 31 -6.68 -26.77 -13.41
N GLU A 32 -6.60 -27.58 -14.47
CA GLU A 32 -6.47 -27.12 -15.86
C GLU A 32 -7.74 -26.40 -16.35
N ARG A 33 -8.89 -26.67 -15.73
CA ARG A 33 -10.16 -26.00 -16.07
C ARG A 33 -10.22 -24.58 -15.54
N VAL A 34 -9.32 -24.21 -14.64
CA VAL A 34 -9.24 -22.89 -14.02
C VAL A 34 -7.84 -22.32 -14.26
N PRO A 35 -7.60 -21.63 -15.39
CA PRO A 35 -6.29 -21.04 -15.67
C PRO A 35 -5.93 -19.96 -14.63
N HIS A 36 -4.65 -19.86 -14.29
CA HIS A 36 -4.13 -18.80 -13.41
C HIS A 36 -3.78 -17.58 -14.26
N THR A 37 -4.09 -16.37 -13.78
CA THR A 37 -3.83 -15.11 -14.51
C THR A 37 -2.36 -14.93 -14.88
N SER A 38 -1.45 -15.30 -13.98
CA SER A 38 0.01 -15.28 -14.22
C SER A 38 0.56 -16.50 -14.99
N GLY A 39 -0.31 -17.37 -15.52
CA GLY A 39 0.08 -18.59 -16.25
C GLY A 39 0.69 -19.72 -15.40
N SER A 40 1.01 -19.45 -14.13
CA SER A 40 1.55 -20.41 -13.17
C SER A 40 1.02 -20.12 -11.76
N ILE A 41 0.80 -21.15 -10.97
CA ILE A 41 0.37 -21.04 -9.57
C ILE A 41 1.61 -20.95 -8.68
N ASN A 42 1.75 -19.87 -7.91
CA ASN A 42 2.79 -19.73 -6.90
C ASN A 42 2.23 -18.94 -5.70
N PRO A 43 1.71 -19.64 -4.67
CA PRO A 43 1.03 -19.00 -3.54
C PRO A 43 1.87 -17.93 -2.84
N VAL A 44 3.18 -18.16 -2.73
CA VAL A 44 4.11 -17.23 -2.06
C VAL A 44 4.26 -15.95 -2.88
N ARG A 45 4.47 -16.08 -4.19
CA ARG A 45 4.53 -14.93 -5.10
C ARG A 45 3.21 -14.17 -5.09
N ASP A 46 2.10 -14.88 -5.24
CA ASP A 46 0.78 -14.26 -5.37
C ASP A 46 0.40 -13.51 -4.08
N THR A 47 0.73 -14.06 -2.91
CA THR A 47 0.59 -13.38 -1.62
C THR A 47 1.43 -12.12 -1.54
N ARG A 48 2.70 -12.23 -1.94
CA ARG A 48 3.66 -11.13 -1.91
C ARG A 48 3.24 -9.99 -2.83
N THR A 49 2.77 -10.30 -4.04
CA THR A 49 2.30 -9.29 -5.00
C THR A 49 1.13 -8.48 -4.43
N MET A 50 0.15 -9.14 -3.81
CA MET A 50 -0.96 -8.43 -3.14
C MET A 50 -0.46 -7.51 -2.02
N GLU A 51 0.49 -7.98 -1.21
CA GLU A 51 1.07 -7.20 -0.11
C GLU A 51 1.82 -5.96 -0.62
N GLU A 52 2.60 -6.12 -1.70
CA GLU A 52 3.33 -5.02 -2.34
C GLU A 52 2.37 -3.96 -2.91
N GLU A 53 1.25 -4.36 -3.53
CA GLU A 53 0.22 -3.43 -4.01
C GLU A 53 -0.43 -2.62 -2.85
N LEU A 54 -0.71 -3.26 -1.72
CA LEU A 54 -1.23 -2.58 -0.53
C LEU A 54 -0.22 -1.57 0.03
N ILE A 55 1.04 -1.97 0.14
CA ILE A 55 2.13 -1.09 0.60
C ILE A 55 2.30 0.12 -0.33
N LEU A 56 2.29 -0.10 -1.65
CA LEU A 56 2.40 0.99 -2.63
C LEU A 56 1.20 1.95 -2.56
N ALA A 57 0.00 1.41 -2.35
CA ALA A 57 -1.20 2.24 -2.17
C ALA A 57 -1.11 3.11 -0.91
N ASP A 58 -0.68 2.54 0.21
CA ASP A 58 -0.46 3.27 1.47
C ASP A 58 0.64 4.32 1.32
N LEU A 59 1.74 3.99 0.64
CA LEU A 59 2.85 4.91 0.39
C LEU A 59 2.36 6.14 -0.38
N GLY A 60 1.62 5.94 -1.47
CA GLY A 60 1.06 7.05 -2.23
C GLY A 60 0.05 7.91 -1.44
N VAL A 61 -0.61 7.36 -0.41
CA VAL A 61 -1.44 8.17 0.51
C VAL A 61 -0.56 8.99 1.45
N ALA A 62 0.47 8.38 2.05
CA ALA A 62 1.39 9.04 2.97
C ALA A 62 2.13 10.21 2.28
N GLU A 63 2.71 9.98 1.10
CA GLU A 63 3.43 10.99 0.33
C GLU A 63 2.55 12.21 0.02
N ARG A 64 1.33 12.00 -0.49
CA ARG A 64 0.38 13.08 -0.78
C ARG A 64 0.00 13.87 0.48
N ARG A 65 -0.09 13.22 1.63
CA ARG A 65 -0.37 13.91 2.91
C ARG A 65 0.82 14.74 3.37
N ILE A 66 2.03 14.17 3.33
CA ILE A 66 3.28 14.86 3.70
C ILE A 66 3.51 16.10 2.82
N GLU A 67 3.28 16.01 1.51
CA GLU A 67 3.40 17.17 0.62
C GLU A 67 2.44 18.31 1.00
N ARG A 68 1.22 17.99 1.42
CA ARG A 68 0.25 18.98 1.89
C ARG A 68 0.68 19.58 3.23
N LEU A 69 1.11 18.76 4.18
CA LEU A 69 1.64 19.23 5.46
C LEU A 69 2.81 20.20 5.28
N HIS A 70 3.74 19.90 4.37
CA HIS A 70 4.83 20.82 4.03
C HIS A 70 4.35 22.20 3.57
N ARG A 71 3.24 22.27 2.82
CA ARG A 71 2.67 23.56 2.38
C ARG A 71 1.97 24.28 3.52
N ASP A 72 1.28 23.55 4.39
CA ASP A 72 0.49 24.13 5.48
C ASP A 72 1.39 24.66 6.61
N LEU A 73 2.44 23.92 6.97
CA LEU A 73 3.46 24.32 7.94
C LEU A 73 4.26 25.57 7.51
N LYS A 74 4.45 25.75 6.20
CA LYS A 74 5.06 26.99 5.66
C LYS A 74 4.16 28.22 5.84
N LYS A 75 2.84 28.04 5.88
CA LYS A 75 1.88 29.15 6.05
C LYS A 75 1.71 29.54 7.51
N HIS A 76 1.68 28.56 8.40
CA HIS A 76 1.54 28.77 9.85
C HIS A 76 2.15 27.59 10.59
N LYS A 77 2.85 27.88 11.69
CA LYS A 77 3.36 26.84 12.58
C LYS A 77 2.23 26.29 13.44
N SER A 78 2.20 24.98 13.60
CA SER A 78 1.22 24.25 14.39
C SER A 78 1.85 22.97 14.91
N ASP A 79 1.86 22.81 16.23
CA ASP A 79 2.44 21.64 16.89
C ASP A 79 1.74 20.34 16.44
N ASP A 80 0.43 20.39 16.19
CA ASP A 80 -0.35 19.26 15.68
C ASP A 80 0.11 18.83 14.27
N LEU A 81 0.33 19.81 13.37
CA LEU A 81 0.82 19.52 12.01
C LEU A 81 2.26 19.00 12.02
N GLU A 82 3.10 19.49 12.93
CA GLU A 82 4.48 19.02 13.12
C GLU A 82 4.50 17.58 13.67
N ALA A 83 3.63 17.27 14.65
CA ALA A 83 3.48 15.94 15.21
C ALA A 83 2.97 14.94 14.16
N GLU A 84 1.95 15.30 13.38
CA GLU A 84 1.42 14.47 12.31
C GLU A 84 2.49 14.19 11.24
N GLN A 85 3.23 15.23 10.82
CA GLN A 85 4.33 15.08 9.87
C GLN A 85 5.39 14.10 10.39
N ALA A 86 5.77 14.21 11.66
CA ALA A 86 6.78 13.34 12.26
C ALA A 86 6.37 11.86 12.25
N VAL A 87 5.08 11.57 12.50
CA VAL A 87 4.54 10.20 12.41
C VAL A 87 4.53 9.73 10.96
N LEU A 88 4.00 10.54 10.03
CA LEU A 88 3.91 10.15 8.63
C LEU A 88 5.26 9.93 7.97
N THR A 89 6.30 10.68 8.35
CA THR A 89 7.67 10.43 7.87
C THR A 89 8.18 9.07 8.32
N LYS A 90 7.87 8.61 9.54
CA LYS A 90 8.21 7.25 9.99
C LYS A 90 7.43 6.19 9.20
N CYS A 91 6.14 6.44 8.96
CA CYS A 91 5.30 5.55 8.15
C CYS A 91 5.82 5.42 6.72
N GLN A 92 6.16 6.54 6.08
CA GLN A 92 6.75 6.57 4.74
C GLN A 92 8.02 5.73 4.68
N ALA A 93 8.95 5.92 5.62
CA ALA A 93 10.20 5.16 5.64
C ALA A 93 9.98 3.64 5.79
N SER A 94 8.99 3.21 6.58
CA SER A 94 8.62 1.79 6.69
C SER A 94 8.07 1.24 5.37
N LEU A 95 7.18 1.99 4.73
CA LEU A 95 6.54 1.61 3.47
C LEU A 95 7.55 1.54 2.31
N GLU A 96 8.48 2.49 2.22
CA GLU A 96 9.59 2.48 1.27
C GLU A 96 10.52 1.26 1.47
N ALA A 97 10.67 0.80 2.71
CA ALA A 97 11.41 -0.43 3.04
C ALA A 97 10.60 -1.71 2.76
N GLY A 98 9.40 -1.62 2.17
CA GLY A 98 8.53 -2.76 1.89
C GLY A 98 7.92 -3.38 3.16
N THR A 99 7.84 -2.60 4.25
CA THR A 99 7.27 -3.06 5.52
C THR A 99 5.90 -2.41 5.75
N PRO A 100 4.81 -3.19 5.83
CA PRO A 100 3.46 -2.65 5.99
C PRO A 100 3.28 -2.03 7.38
N LEU A 101 2.45 -0.98 7.47
CA LEU A 101 2.27 -0.20 8.69
C LEU A 101 1.80 -1.02 9.89
N ARG A 102 1.00 -2.08 9.67
CA ARG A 102 0.53 -2.98 10.73
C ARG A 102 1.65 -3.72 11.49
N ARG A 103 2.89 -3.70 10.98
CA ARG A 103 4.07 -4.26 11.64
C ARG A 103 4.87 -3.21 12.42
N MET A 104 4.53 -1.94 12.31
CA MET A 104 5.17 -0.88 13.09
C MET A 104 4.60 -0.87 14.51
N ALA A 105 5.47 -0.64 15.49
CA ALA A 105 5.04 -0.24 16.83
C ALA A 105 4.78 1.27 16.81
N LEU A 106 3.51 1.65 16.77
CA LEU A 106 3.07 3.03 16.93
C LEU A 106 2.50 3.18 18.34
N GLU A 107 3.06 4.11 19.10
CA GLU A 107 2.48 4.48 20.40
C GLU A 107 1.24 5.37 20.17
N PRO A 108 0.22 5.28 21.05
CA PRO A 108 -0.96 6.13 21.00
C PRO A 108 -0.66 7.63 21.11
#